data_AF-A0A2S9GBB3-F1
#
_entry.id   AF-A0A2S9GBB3-F1
#
_cell.length_a   1.000
_cell.length_b   1.000
_cell.length_c   1.000
_cell.angle_alpha   90.00
_cell.angle_beta   90.00
_cell.angle_gamma   90.00
#
_symmetry.space_group_name_H-M   'P 1'
#
loop_
_entity.id
_entity.type
_entity.pdbx_description
1 polymer ?
#
loop_
_entity_poly.entity_id
_entity_poly.type
_entity_poly.pdbx_seq_one_letter_code
_entity_poly.pdbx_strand_id
1 'polypeptide(L)'
;TTETPFCVYSAAKAITTTVAHMLVERGVFSLEDRVCDYLPTYTSHGKDRTTIRHVISHSAGIPFATGPKPDLKRMDDSEYTRDML
;
A
#
# COMPACT_ATOMS: atom_id res chain seq x y z
N THR A 1 -11.32 5.11 -25.59
CA THR A 1 -11.83 6.49 -25.68
C THR A 1 -11.55 7.20 -24.36
N THR A 2 -11.89 8.48 -24.22
CA THR A 2 -11.77 9.18 -22.93
C THR A 2 -12.60 8.54 -21.81
N GLU A 3 -13.69 7.85 -22.19
CA GLU A 3 -14.59 7.16 -21.26
C GLU A 3 -14.15 5.73 -20.92
N THR A 4 -13.10 5.20 -21.57
CA THR A 4 -12.69 3.80 -21.35
C THR A 4 -11.90 3.69 -20.05
N PRO A 5 -12.35 2.89 -19.07
CA PRO A 5 -11.55 2.63 -17.87
C PRO A 5 -10.28 1.85 -18.21
N PHE A 6 -9.19 2.15 -17.52
CA PHE A 6 -7.93 1.42 -17.62
C PHE A 6 -7.20 1.44 -16.27
N CYS A 7 -6.26 0.50 -16.09
CA CYS A 7 -5.43 0.45 -14.89
C CYS A 7 -4.46 1.63 -14.86
N VAL A 8 -4.49 2.44 -13.79
CA VAL A 8 -3.61 3.61 -13.62
C VAL A 8 -2.40 3.33 -12.70
N TYR A 9 -2.19 2.06 -12.33
CA TYR A 9 -1.06 1.60 -11.55
C TYR A 9 -0.83 2.42 -10.26
N SER A 10 0.39 2.90 -10.03
CA SER A 10 0.77 3.62 -8.82
C SER A 10 0.04 4.95 -8.62
N ALA A 11 -0.65 5.49 -9.62
CA ALA A 11 -1.51 6.66 -9.42
C ALA A 11 -2.62 6.39 -8.38
N ALA A 12 -3.02 5.12 -8.22
CA ALA A 12 -3.96 4.71 -7.18
C ALA A 12 -3.49 5.06 -5.75
N LYS A 13 -2.17 5.15 -5.51
CA LYS A 13 -1.62 5.53 -4.20
C LYS A 13 -2.07 6.93 -3.76
N ALA A 14 -2.23 7.87 -4.70
CA ALA A 14 -2.72 9.21 -4.39
C ALA A 14 -4.13 9.16 -3.81
N ILE A 15 -5.01 8.38 -4.45
CA ILE A 15 -6.39 8.17 -3.98
C ILE A 15 -6.41 7.48 -2.61
N THR A 16 -5.61 6.43 -2.43
CA THR A 16 -5.48 5.75 -1.13
C THR A 16 -5.01 6.70 -0.03
N THR A 17 -4.01 7.54 -0.30
CA THR A 17 -3.50 8.53 0.65
C THR A 17 -4.55 9.58 1.00
N THR A 18 -5.36 10.03 0.03
CA THR A 18 -6.48 10.95 0.28
C THR A 18 -7.49 10.32 1.23
N VAL A 19 -7.92 9.08 0.98
CA VAL A 19 -8.86 8.36 1.84
C VAL A 19 -8.28 8.18 3.24
N ALA A 20 -7.00 7.83 3.37
CA ALA A 20 -6.34 7.71 4.66
C ALA A 20 -6.38 9.03 5.46
N HIS A 21 -6.11 10.18 4.81
CA HIS A 21 -6.17 11.48 5.49
C HIS A 21 -7.59 11.89 5.86
N MET A 22 -8.62 11.52 5.07
CA MET A 22 -10.02 11.73 5.47
C MET A 22 -10.39 10.93 6.73
N LEU A 23 -9.81 9.74 6.92
CA LEU A 23 -10.02 8.95 8.15
C LEU A 23 -9.28 9.57 9.34
N VAL A 24 -8.10 10.15 9.13
CA VAL A 24 -7.38 10.93 10.15
C VAL A 24 -8.19 12.14 10.58
N GLU A 25 -8.73 12.91 9.63
CA GLU A 25 -9.58 14.07 9.92
C GLU A 25 -10.81 13.69 10.76
N ARG A 26 -11.38 12.51 10.52
CA ARG A 26 -12.52 11.96 11.27
C ARG A 26 -12.15 11.36 12.62
N GLY A 27 -10.86 11.34 12.98
CA GLY A 27 -10.38 10.79 14.25
C GLY A 27 -10.44 9.26 14.33
N VAL A 28 -10.51 8.56 13.20
CA VAL A 28 -10.52 7.08 13.18
C VAL A 28 -9.16 6.51 13.60
N PHE A 29 -8.08 7.17 13.19
CA PHE A 29 -6.71 6.91 13.61
C PHE A 29 -5.84 8.16 13.44
N SER A 30 -4.67 8.21 14.08
CA SER A 30 -3.63 9.22 13.86
C SER A 30 -2.51 8.70 12.96
N LEU A 31 -1.83 9.59 12.23
CA LEU A 31 -0.61 9.24 11.50
C LEU A 31 0.52 8.76 12.42
N GLU A 32 0.47 9.11 13.71
CA GLU A 32 1.45 8.69 14.71
C GLU A 32 1.12 7.35 15.38
N ASP A 33 -0.07 6.79 15.14
CA ASP A 33 -0.44 5.50 15.70
C ASP A 33 0.44 4.39 15.13
N ARG A 34 0.67 3.33 15.91
CA ARG A 34 1.44 2.18 15.46
C ARG A 34 0.58 1.31 14.55
N VAL A 35 1.20 0.73 13.54
CA VAL A 35 0.52 -0.25 12.67
C VAL A 35 0.02 -1.44 13.49
N CYS A 36 0.75 -1.86 14.52
CA CYS A 36 0.35 -2.97 15.38
C CYS A 36 -0.89 -2.70 16.24
N ASP A 37 -1.29 -1.43 16.43
CA ASP A 37 -2.52 -1.09 17.15
C ASP A 37 -3.76 -1.54 16.34
N TYR A 38 -3.65 -1.60 15.02
CA TYR A 38 -4.70 -2.02 14.08
C TYR A 38 -4.47 -3.41 13.49
N LEU A 39 -3.21 -3.85 13.41
CA LEU A 39 -2.82 -5.17 12.92
C LEU A 39 -1.93 -5.87 13.96
N PRO A 40 -2.50 -6.51 15.00
CA PRO A 40 -1.74 -6.99 16.17
C PRO A 40 -0.62 -7.99 15.87
N THR A 41 -0.67 -8.68 14.74
CA THR A 41 0.36 -9.63 14.30
C THR A 41 1.57 -8.96 13.65
N TYR A 42 1.51 -7.66 13.37
CA TYR A 42 2.59 -6.88 12.76
C TYR A 42 3.59 -6.38 13.82
N THR A 43 4.32 -7.30 14.47
CA THR A 43 5.20 -6.94 15.60
C THR A 43 6.61 -7.52 15.50
N SER A 44 6.85 -8.50 14.65
CA SER A 44 8.15 -9.18 14.57
C SER A 44 9.27 -8.25 14.05
N HIS A 45 10.50 -8.47 14.52
CA HIS A 45 11.71 -7.79 14.04
C HIS A 45 11.67 -6.25 14.12
N GLY A 46 11.09 -5.68 15.18
CA GLY A 46 11.07 -4.23 15.41
C GLY A 46 9.95 -3.47 14.67
N LYS A 47 9.03 -4.19 14.01
CA LYS A 47 7.90 -3.63 13.27
C LYS A 47 6.83 -2.99 14.17
N ASP A 48 6.85 -3.30 15.46
CA ASP A 48 6.03 -2.65 16.49
C ASP A 48 6.24 -1.12 16.55
N ARG A 49 7.37 -0.62 16.04
CA ARG A 49 7.68 0.81 15.96
C ARG A 49 7.19 1.49 14.69
N THR A 50 6.69 0.77 13.69
CA THR A 50 6.18 1.37 12.46
C THR A 50 4.91 2.17 12.75
N THR A 51 4.88 3.44 12.35
CA THR A 51 3.67 4.26 12.40
C THR A 51 2.95 4.26 11.06
N ILE A 52 1.68 4.68 11.05
CA ILE A 52 0.93 4.88 9.80
C ILE A 52 1.63 5.90 8.89
N ARG A 53 2.24 6.96 9.45
CA ARG A 53 3.09 7.91 8.70
C ARG A 53 4.18 7.18 7.92
N HIS A 54 4.93 6.29 8.56
CA HIS A 54 6.01 5.55 7.91
C HIS A 54 5.53 4.72 6.71
N VAL A 55 4.30 4.19 6.76
CA VAL A 55 3.71 3.45 5.64
C VAL A 55 3.39 4.39 4.48
N ILE A 56 2.68 5.48 4.74
CA ILE A 56 2.25 6.45 3.72
C ILE A 56 3.45 7.15 3.06
N SER A 57 4.53 7.39 3.80
CA SER A 57 5.75 8.05 3.30
C SER A 57 6.83 7.10 2.79
N HIS A 58 6.56 5.80 2.68
CA HIS A 58 7.54 4.80 2.26
C HIS A 58 8.83 4.79 3.11
N SER A 59 8.73 5.05 4.42
CA SER A 59 9.87 5.05 5.35
C SER A 59 9.80 3.97 6.43
N ALA A 60 8.89 3.00 6.28
CA ALA A 60 8.73 1.89 7.23
C ALA A 60 9.87 0.86 7.21
N GLY A 61 10.76 0.89 6.20
CA GLY A 61 11.89 -0.03 6.09
C GLY A 61 11.50 -1.48 5.76
N ILE A 62 10.30 -1.69 5.19
CA ILE A 62 9.81 -3.02 4.84
C ILE A 62 10.40 -3.44 3.49
N PRO A 63 11.14 -4.55 3.43
CA PRO A 63 11.74 -5.01 2.18
C PRO A 63 10.64 -5.42 1.20
N PHE A 64 10.84 -5.10 -0.07
CA PHE A 64 10.03 -5.67 -1.14
C PHE A 64 10.26 -7.18 -1.20
N ALA A 65 9.18 -7.96 -1.21
CA ALA A 65 9.27 -9.38 -1.47
C ALA A 65 9.74 -9.59 -2.91
N THR A 66 10.98 -10.05 -3.10
CA THR A 66 11.57 -10.29 -4.42
C THR A 66 11.26 -11.70 -4.92
N GLY A 67 9.98 -12.06 -4.94
CA GLY A 67 9.52 -13.31 -5.57
C GLY A 67 9.92 -13.40 -7.05
N PRO A 68 9.38 -14.37 -7.80
CA PRO A 68 9.62 -14.46 -9.24
C PRO A 68 9.38 -13.10 -9.91
N LYS A 69 10.36 -12.61 -10.66
CA LYS A 69 10.26 -11.30 -11.30
C LYS A 69 9.15 -11.36 -12.36
N PRO A 70 8.12 -10.50 -12.29
CA PRO A 70 7.10 -10.49 -13.32
C PRO A 70 7.69 -10.04 -14.67
N ASP A 71 7.25 -10.67 -15.75
CA ASP A 71 7.41 -10.15 -17.11
C ASP A 71 6.64 -8.83 -17.26
N LEU A 72 7.38 -7.72 -17.23
CA LEU A 72 6.82 -6.37 -17.35
C LEU A 72 6.12 -6.14 -18.70
N LYS A 73 6.43 -6.93 -19.74
CA LYS A 73 5.74 -6.83 -21.04
C LYS A 73 4.28 -7.27 -20.97
N ARG A 74 3.93 -8.02 -19.93
CA ARG A 74 2.58 -8.54 -19.68
C ARG A 74 1.88 -7.79 -18.54
N MET A 75 2.41 -6.66 -18.09
CA MET A 75 1.84 -5.96 -16.93
C MET A 75 0.42 -5.43 -17.18
N ASP A 76 0.06 -5.15 -18.44
CA ASP A 76 -1.29 -4.78 -18.86
C ASP A 76 -2.25 -5.98 -19.05
N ASP A 77 -1.73 -7.21 -18.98
CA ASP A 77 -2.53 -8.44 -19.02
C ASP A 77 -3.11 -8.70 -17.61
N SER A 78 -4.43 -8.50 -17.49
CA SER A 78 -5.13 -8.62 -16.21
C SER A 78 -5.18 -10.05 -15.68
N GLU A 79 -5.19 -11.08 -16.53
CA GLU A 79 -5.18 -12.47 -16.07
C GLU A 79 -3.79 -12.80 -15.51
N TYR A 80 -2.74 -12.48 -16.27
CA TYR A 80 -1.35 -12.63 -15.83
C TYR A 80 -1.05 -11.91 -14.52
N THR A 81 -1.53 -10.67 -14.36
CA THR A 81 -1.28 -9.87 -13.15
C THR A 81 -1.95 -10.47 -11.91
N ARG A 82 -3.12 -11.12 -12.07
CA ARG A 82 -3.83 -11.78 -10.97
C ARG A 82 -3.17 -13.09 -10.53
N ASP A 83 -2.57 -13.82 -11.46
CA ASP A 83 -1.88 -15.08 -11.17
C ASP A 83 -0.51 -14.87 -10.49
N MET A 84 0.09 -13.69 -10.66
CA MET A 84 1.41 -13.33 -10.13
C MET A 84 1.38 -12.66 -8.74
N LEU A 85 0.23 -12.21 -8.26
CA LEU A 85 0.01 -11.53 -6.98
C LEU A 85 -0.61 -12.47 -5.93
#